data_AF-A0A089M6S8-F1
#
_entry.id   AF-A0A089M6S8-F1
#
_cell.length_a   1.000
_cell.length_b   1.000
_cell.length_c   1.000
_cell.angle_alpha   90.00
_cell.angle_beta   90.00
_cell.angle_gamma   90.00
#
_symmetry.space_group_name_H-M   'P 1'
#
loop_
_entity.id
_entity.type
_entity.pdbx_description
1 polymer ?
#
loop_
_entity_poly.entity_id
_entity_poly.type
_entity_poly.pdbx_seq_one_letter_code
_entity_poly.pdbx_strand_id
1 'polypeptide(L)'
;MNTEKSLKKTVTFFEALAIVVGMIIGSGIFLKPGIVLNNAGTPWMSILAWGIGGIITLASALSVAEIAAAIPKSGGLYTYLSELYGGVFGYLLGWVQAVISYPASVAALAIAFATYSGYFLPLNGWQQKLLAVCILAFILIMNVIATKFGGIIQTVATVGKLIPVVGIVGVGLFSNLAPGFGGIEASAAGAGFGVAVLGTLWAYDGWISVTNMAGEIKDPAKTLPKVISIGVIFVIAVYVLFNIAVFKALPYGQIISSPTPGADAAEALFGNGGGAFITAGIIVSVLGALNGYLMTAARVPQAMGENNQIPFSRVLRSIHPKFQTPANALIFQSVLAVIYIFSGTFNTLTDLLVFVLWIFFTMGVFGVFILRHKMPPEKGRYRVPLYPVTPIIGVAGGIYILASTIISDPLRSLVGIGITLAGLPVYYVLSRKKR
;
A
#
# COMPACT_ATOMS: atom_id res chain seq x y z
N MET A 1 -16.51 -26.65 -23.04
CA MET A 1 -16.54 -26.88 -21.57
C MET A 1 -15.20 -26.43 -20.99
N ASN A 2 -15.10 -25.17 -20.55
CA ASN A 2 -13.93 -24.69 -19.81
C ASN A 2 -14.14 -25.07 -18.34
N THR A 3 -13.40 -26.06 -17.86
CA THR A 3 -13.20 -26.30 -16.43
C THR A 3 -12.42 -25.12 -15.87
N GLU A 4 -13.12 -24.07 -15.43
CA GLU A 4 -12.54 -23.12 -14.48
C GLU A 4 -12.10 -23.94 -13.26
N LYS A 5 -10.79 -24.19 -13.13
CA LYS A 5 -10.22 -24.67 -11.89
C LYS A 5 -10.53 -23.63 -10.83
N SER A 6 -11.64 -23.80 -10.10
CA SER A 6 -11.97 -22.97 -8.96
C SER A 6 -10.81 -23.06 -7.96
N LEU A 7 -10.21 -21.92 -7.61
CA LEU A 7 -9.15 -21.85 -6.61
C LEU A 7 -9.59 -22.57 -5.33
N LYS A 8 -8.70 -23.34 -4.71
CA LYS A 8 -9.04 -24.05 -3.47
C LYS A 8 -9.30 -23.02 -2.37
N LYS A 9 -10.46 -23.12 -1.71
CA LYS A 9 -10.85 -22.26 -0.59
C LYS A 9 -10.13 -22.66 0.71
N THR A 10 -8.86 -22.33 0.82
CA THR A 10 -8.02 -22.75 1.96
C THR A 10 -7.80 -21.66 2.99
N VAL A 11 -7.92 -20.39 2.62
CA VAL A 11 -7.57 -19.25 3.49
C VAL A 11 -8.60 -19.09 4.61
N THR A 12 -8.10 -19.13 5.84
CA THR A 12 -8.86 -18.98 7.10
C THR A 12 -9.03 -17.51 7.49
N PHE A 13 -9.88 -17.27 8.48
CA PHE A 13 -10.12 -15.92 9.01
C PHE A 13 -8.83 -15.25 9.54
N PHE A 14 -8.04 -15.97 10.33
CA PHE A 14 -6.82 -15.42 10.93
C PHE A 14 -5.73 -15.17 9.89
N GLU A 15 -5.61 -16.05 8.89
CA GLU A 15 -4.70 -15.83 7.75
C GLU A 15 -5.13 -14.60 6.95
N ALA A 16 -6.43 -14.44 6.65
CA ALA A 16 -6.92 -13.27 5.95
C ALA A 16 -6.73 -11.96 6.76
N LEU A 17 -6.92 -12.00 8.10
CA LEU A 17 -6.65 -10.87 8.98
C LEU A 17 -5.15 -10.53 9.02
N ALA A 18 -4.28 -11.53 9.12
CA ALA A 18 -2.83 -11.35 9.06
C ALA A 18 -2.38 -10.76 7.71
N ILE A 19 -3.03 -11.14 6.61
CA ILE A 19 -2.80 -10.52 5.29
C ILE A 19 -3.17 -9.04 5.32
N VAL A 20 -4.35 -8.67 5.84
CA VAL A 20 -4.77 -7.25 5.93
C VAL A 20 -3.76 -6.45 6.76
N VAL A 21 -3.47 -6.90 7.98
CA VAL A 21 -2.55 -6.20 8.88
C VAL A 21 -1.13 -6.14 8.31
N GLY A 22 -0.62 -7.24 7.76
CA GLY A 22 0.75 -7.34 7.23
C GLY A 22 0.97 -6.63 5.90
N MET A 23 -0.10 -6.35 5.14
CA MET A 23 -0.06 -5.53 3.93
C MET A 23 -0.06 -4.03 4.26
N ILE A 24 -0.83 -3.62 5.28
CA ILE A 24 -0.85 -2.22 5.71
C ILE A 24 0.44 -1.88 6.47
N ILE A 25 0.83 -2.70 7.46
CA ILE A 25 2.07 -2.51 8.22
C ILE A 25 3.26 -2.85 7.34
N GLY A 26 3.89 -1.80 6.81
CA GLY A 26 5.07 -1.87 5.96
C GLY A 26 6.08 -0.78 6.29
N SER A 27 6.74 -0.22 5.28
CA SER A 27 7.73 0.85 5.45
C SER A 27 7.10 2.18 5.90
N GLY A 28 5.83 2.41 5.58
CA GLY A 28 5.17 3.70 5.76
C GLY A 28 5.19 4.22 7.19
N ILE A 29 4.91 3.35 8.17
CA ILE A 29 4.89 3.75 9.59
C ILE A 29 6.26 4.18 10.12
N PHE A 30 7.34 3.64 9.58
CA PHE A 30 8.70 3.95 10.04
C PHE A 30 9.30 5.18 9.36
N LEU A 31 8.87 5.51 8.12
CA LEU A 31 9.42 6.60 7.31
C LEU A 31 8.56 7.87 7.29
N LYS A 32 7.24 7.75 7.32
CA LYS A 32 6.34 8.92 7.20
C LYS A 32 6.20 9.81 8.45
N PRO A 33 6.57 9.43 9.70
CA PRO A 33 6.42 10.32 10.85
C PRO A 33 7.03 11.71 10.67
N GLY A 34 8.24 11.80 10.08
CA GLY A 34 8.95 13.06 9.84
C GLY A 34 8.19 14.02 8.93
N ILE A 35 7.78 13.55 7.74
CA ILE A 35 7.08 14.41 6.77
C ILE A 35 5.66 14.77 7.23
N VAL A 36 4.97 13.85 7.91
CA VAL A 36 3.63 14.13 8.47
C VAL A 36 3.75 15.17 9.58
N LEU A 37 4.75 15.04 10.47
CA LEU A 37 5.01 16.02 11.51
C LEU A 37 5.36 17.41 10.94
N ASN A 38 6.28 17.47 9.97
CA ASN A 38 6.69 18.71 9.32
C ASN A 38 5.50 19.45 8.69
N ASN A 39 4.60 18.72 8.02
CA ASN A 39 3.41 19.30 7.39
C ASN A 39 2.29 19.65 8.39
N ALA A 40 2.17 18.90 9.48
CA ALA A 40 1.20 19.17 10.54
C ALA A 40 1.63 20.31 11.46
N GLY A 41 2.93 20.60 11.54
CA GLY A 41 3.54 21.68 12.31
C GLY A 41 3.72 21.38 13.81
N THR A 42 2.89 20.52 14.41
CA THR A 42 3.03 20.12 15.82
C THR A 42 2.79 18.63 16.02
N PRO A 43 3.35 17.99 17.07
CA PRO A 43 3.12 16.57 17.37
C PRO A 43 1.65 16.20 17.52
N TRP A 44 0.85 17.04 18.20
CA TRP A 44 -0.59 16.79 18.37
C TRP A 44 -1.35 16.88 17.06
N MET A 45 -1.03 17.86 16.21
CA MET A 45 -1.61 17.92 14.87
C MET A 45 -1.15 16.74 14.01
N SER A 46 0.08 16.27 14.14
CA SER A 46 0.56 15.08 13.44
C SER A 46 -0.22 13.83 13.87
N ILE A 47 -0.42 13.62 15.17
CA ILE A 47 -1.25 12.53 15.71
C ILE A 47 -2.70 12.65 15.20
N LEU A 48 -3.26 13.85 15.18
CA LEU A 48 -4.59 14.09 14.62
C LEU A 48 -4.64 13.75 13.13
N ALA A 49 -3.59 14.06 12.36
CA ALA A 49 -3.50 13.69 10.95
C ALA A 49 -3.51 12.17 10.76
N TRP A 50 -2.77 11.41 11.59
CA TRP A 50 -2.82 9.94 11.61
C TRP A 50 -4.21 9.41 11.96
N GLY A 51 -4.87 9.99 12.96
CA GLY A 51 -6.25 9.64 13.32
C GLY A 51 -7.24 9.90 12.18
N ILE A 52 -7.20 11.08 11.56
CA ILE A 52 -8.11 11.46 10.45
C ILE A 52 -7.83 10.62 9.20
N GLY A 53 -6.56 10.42 8.83
CA GLY A 53 -6.20 9.52 7.73
C GLY A 53 -6.67 8.09 7.97
N GLY A 54 -6.60 7.64 9.23
CA GLY A 54 -7.17 6.38 9.67
C GLY A 54 -8.69 6.32 9.52
N ILE A 55 -9.42 7.36 9.94
CA ILE A 55 -10.89 7.42 9.81
C ILE A 55 -11.32 7.42 8.33
N ILE A 56 -10.64 8.18 7.46
CA ILE A 56 -10.91 8.18 6.02
C ILE A 56 -10.69 6.78 5.44
N THR A 57 -9.59 6.12 5.83
CA THR A 57 -9.28 4.74 5.42
C THR A 57 -10.35 3.77 5.92
N LEU A 58 -10.77 3.86 7.18
CA LEU A 58 -11.80 3.00 7.76
C LEU A 58 -13.15 3.19 7.06
N ALA A 59 -13.54 4.43 6.80
CA ALA A 59 -14.77 4.74 6.07
C ALA A 59 -14.75 4.14 4.66
N SER A 60 -13.62 4.24 3.97
CA SER A 60 -13.39 3.64 2.65
C SER A 60 -13.43 2.11 2.72
N ALA A 61 -12.78 1.52 3.72
CA ALA A 61 -12.66 0.10 3.93
C ALA A 61 -14.01 -0.57 4.26
N LEU A 62 -14.80 0.04 5.15
CA LEU A 62 -16.15 -0.41 5.48
C LEU A 62 -17.09 -0.32 4.27
N SER A 63 -16.91 0.70 3.43
CA SER A 63 -17.70 0.86 2.20
C SER A 63 -17.36 -0.24 1.18
N VAL A 64 -16.08 -0.43 0.88
CA VAL A 64 -15.63 -1.48 -0.05
C VAL A 64 -15.91 -2.88 0.50
N ALA A 65 -15.93 -3.07 1.81
CA ALA A 65 -16.35 -4.33 2.43
C ALA A 65 -17.80 -4.73 2.05
N GLU A 66 -18.73 -3.79 1.89
CA GLU A 66 -20.09 -4.07 1.39
C GLU A 66 -20.05 -4.57 -0.05
N ILE A 67 -19.24 -3.94 -0.90
CA ILE A 67 -19.04 -4.38 -2.29
C ILE A 67 -18.40 -5.76 -2.35
N ALA A 68 -17.36 -6.00 -1.54
CA ALA A 68 -16.66 -7.27 -1.48
C ALA A 68 -17.57 -8.41 -1.00
N ALA A 69 -18.50 -8.11 -0.08
CA ALA A 69 -19.50 -9.07 0.37
C ALA A 69 -20.56 -9.37 -0.70
N ALA A 70 -20.97 -8.36 -1.46
CA ALA A 70 -21.97 -8.50 -2.51
C ALA A 70 -21.42 -9.14 -3.80
N ILE A 71 -20.14 -8.90 -4.11
CA ILE A 71 -19.44 -9.41 -5.29
C ILE A 71 -18.21 -10.21 -4.81
N PRO A 72 -18.39 -11.43 -4.28
CA PRO A 72 -17.31 -12.24 -3.72
C PRO A 72 -16.48 -12.95 -4.83
N LYS A 73 -16.08 -12.19 -5.85
CA LYS A 73 -15.24 -12.64 -6.96
C LYS A 73 -13.78 -12.26 -6.68
N SER A 74 -12.83 -13.09 -7.09
CA SER A 74 -11.40 -12.74 -7.08
C SER A 74 -11.11 -11.55 -7.99
N GLY A 75 -9.99 -10.86 -7.74
CA GLY A 75 -9.55 -9.68 -8.51
C GLY A 75 -9.89 -8.34 -7.87
N GLY A 76 -10.52 -8.34 -6.69
CA GLY A 76 -10.66 -7.14 -5.85
C GLY A 76 -11.26 -5.94 -6.57
N LEU A 77 -10.65 -4.77 -6.39
CA LEU A 77 -11.16 -3.52 -6.93
C LEU A 77 -11.30 -3.52 -8.47
N TYR A 78 -10.42 -4.21 -9.19
CA TYR A 78 -10.53 -4.39 -10.65
C TYR A 78 -11.87 -5.01 -11.04
N THR A 79 -12.25 -6.09 -10.35
CA THR A 79 -13.50 -6.80 -10.61
C THR A 79 -14.70 -5.95 -10.18
N TYR A 80 -14.60 -5.25 -9.04
CA TYR A 80 -15.66 -4.40 -8.53
C TYR A 80 -15.96 -3.23 -9.48
N LEU A 81 -14.93 -2.57 -9.98
CA LEU A 81 -15.09 -1.49 -10.95
C LEU A 81 -15.65 -2.01 -12.28
N SER A 82 -15.21 -3.19 -12.73
CA SER A 82 -15.74 -3.82 -13.95
C SER A 82 -17.24 -4.09 -13.86
N GLU A 83 -17.72 -4.61 -12.73
CA GLU A 83 -19.13 -4.95 -12.53
C GLU A 83 -20.01 -3.69 -12.31
N LEU A 84 -19.49 -2.71 -11.57
CA LEU A 84 -20.25 -1.52 -11.20
C LEU A 84 -20.23 -0.44 -12.28
N TYR A 85 -19.09 -0.20 -12.93
CA TYR A 85 -18.88 0.88 -13.90
C TYR A 85 -18.66 0.40 -15.34
N GLY A 86 -18.39 -0.90 -15.55
CA GLY A 86 -18.12 -1.49 -16.86
C GLY A 86 -16.64 -1.81 -17.09
N GLY A 87 -16.37 -2.69 -18.05
CA GLY A 87 -15.05 -3.29 -18.28
C GLY A 87 -13.92 -2.31 -18.61
N VAL A 88 -14.22 -1.10 -19.10
CA VAL A 88 -13.22 -0.05 -19.37
C VAL A 88 -12.58 0.43 -18.06
N PHE A 89 -13.36 0.63 -17.00
CA PHE A 89 -12.83 1.14 -15.73
C PHE A 89 -12.01 0.09 -14.99
N GLY A 90 -12.44 -1.18 -15.04
CA GLY A 90 -11.60 -2.29 -14.60
C GLY A 90 -10.29 -2.33 -15.37
N TYR A 91 -10.35 -2.27 -16.70
CA TYR A 91 -9.16 -2.21 -17.54
C TYR A 91 -8.20 -1.09 -17.15
N LEU A 92 -8.69 0.14 -16.99
CA LEU A 92 -7.87 1.29 -16.65
C LEU A 92 -7.19 1.13 -15.30
N LEU A 93 -7.88 0.56 -14.31
CA LEU A 93 -7.24 0.21 -13.03
C LEU A 93 -6.15 -0.84 -13.24
N GLY A 94 -6.39 -1.90 -14.00
CA GLY A 94 -5.37 -2.92 -14.30
C GLY A 94 -4.16 -2.33 -15.03
N TRP A 95 -4.39 -1.43 -15.99
CA TRP A 95 -3.36 -0.69 -16.72
C TRP A 95 -2.51 0.17 -15.79
N VAL A 96 -3.14 0.99 -14.95
CA VAL A 96 -2.46 1.81 -13.95
C VAL A 96 -1.71 0.93 -12.96
N GLN A 97 -2.30 -0.18 -12.54
CA GLN A 97 -1.66 -1.09 -11.62
C GLN A 97 -0.39 -1.70 -12.20
N ALA A 98 -0.47 -2.15 -13.46
CA ALA A 98 0.65 -2.76 -14.16
C ALA A 98 1.76 -1.77 -14.50
N VAL A 99 1.44 -0.54 -14.90
CA VAL A 99 2.45 0.41 -15.41
C VAL A 99 2.97 1.35 -14.32
N ILE A 100 2.11 1.74 -13.38
CA ILE A 100 2.40 2.79 -12.40
C ILE A 100 2.44 2.20 -10.98
N SER A 101 1.30 1.69 -10.50
CA SER A 101 1.10 1.34 -9.08
C SER A 101 2.13 0.35 -8.55
N TYR A 102 2.16 -0.85 -9.13
CA TYR A 102 2.99 -1.92 -8.59
C TYR A 102 4.48 -1.63 -8.80
N PRO A 103 4.95 -1.21 -9.99
CA PRO A 103 6.38 -0.95 -10.15
C PRO A 103 6.89 0.18 -9.26
N ALA A 104 6.13 1.26 -9.08
CA ALA A 104 6.58 2.34 -8.22
C ALA A 104 6.46 1.98 -6.72
N SER A 105 5.49 1.15 -6.29
CA SER A 105 5.49 0.62 -4.91
C SER A 105 6.70 -0.27 -4.64
N VAL A 106 7.07 -1.13 -5.61
CA VAL A 106 8.29 -1.95 -5.55
C VAL A 106 9.54 -1.06 -5.50
N ALA A 107 9.61 -0.02 -6.33
CA ALA A 107 10.71 0.95 -6.31
C ALA A 107 10.82 1.69 -4.97
N ALA A 108 9.70 2.17 -4.45
CA ALA A 108 9.63 2.87 -3.16
C ALA A 108 10.11 1.95 -2.03
N LEU A 109 9.67 0.70 -1.98
CA LEU A 109 10.11 -0.26 -0.96
C LEU A 109 11.60 -0.62 -1.10
N ALA A 110 12.13 -0.73 -2.31
CA ALA A 110 13.56 -0.94 -2.54
C ALA A 110 14.40 0.27 -2.08
N ILE A 111 13.94 1.49 -2.33
CA ILE A 111 14.58 2.71 -1.81
C ILE A 111 14.52 2.73 -0.28
N ALA A 112 13.37 2.44 0.31
CA ALA A 112 13.20 2.37 1.77
C ALA A 112 14.18 1.38 2.40
N PHE A 113 14.39 0.21 1.79
CA PHE A 113 15.38 -0.77 2.24
C PHE A 113 16.79 -0.18 2.24
N ALA A 114 17.17 0.51 1.16
CA ALA A 114 18.49 1.14 1.06
C ALA A 114 18.65 2.29 2.06
N THR A 115 17.61 3.08 2.29
CA THR A 115 17.60 4.17 3.28
C THR A 115 17.83 3.64 4.70
N TYR A 116 17.13 2.58 5.12
CA TYR A 116 17.38 1.96 6.44
C TYR A 116 18.73 1.26 6.54
N SER A 117 19.22 0.70 5.44
CA SER A 117 20.57 0.12 5.38
C SER A 117 21.66 1.18 5.63
N GLY A 118 21.34 2.45 5.33
CA GLY A 118 22.11 3.64 5.69
C GLY A 118 22.53 3.72 7.17
N TYR A 119 21.73 3.13 8.07
CA TYR A 119 22.02 3.08 9.51
C TYR A 119 23.31 2.28 9.81
N PHE A 120 23.52 1.17 9.10
CA PHE A 120 24.70 0.30 9.30
C PHE A 120 25.87 0.66 8.39
N LEU A 121 25.54 1.10 7.19
CA LEU A 121 26.50 1.42 6.14
C LEU A 121 26.16 2.82 5.65
N PRO A 122 26.99 3.84 5.89
CA PRO A 122 26.75 5.18 5.37
C PRO A 122 26.75 5.16 3.83
N LEU A 123 25.60 5.43 3.20
CA LEU A 123 25.43 5.42 1.75
C LEU A 123 25.02 6.80 1.25
N ASN A 124 25.72 7.30 0.23
CA ASN A 124 25.28 8.47 -0.51
C ASN A 124 24.07 8.15 -1.43
N GLY A 125 23.42 9.17 -1.98
CA GLY A 125 22.19 8.98 -2.77
C GLY A 125 22.34 8.05 -3.99
N TRP A 126 23.51 8.01 -4.62
CA TRP A 126 23.78 7.10 -5.73
C TRP A 126 23.96 5.65 -5.27
N GLN A 127 24.73 5.45 -4.18
CA GLN A 127 24.91 4.15 -3.55
C GLN A 127 23.59 3.57 -3.04
N GLN A 128 22.70 4.41 -2.50
CA GLN A 128 21.35 3.99 -2.10
C GLN A 128 20.52 3.50 -3.30
N LYS A 129 20.56 4.22 -4.44
CA LYS A 129 19.87 3.77 -5.66
C LYS A 129 20.44 2.45 -6.18
N LEU A 130 21.76 2.28 -6.19
CA LEU A 130 22.39 1.02 -6.58
C LEU A 130 22.00 -0.13 -5.65
N LEU A 131 22.03 0.09 -4.33
CA LEU A 131 21.60 -0.92 -3.36
C LEU A 131 20.12 -1.29 -3.55
N ALA A 132 19.25 -0.31 -3.82
CA ALA A 132 17.84 -0.55 -4.14
C ALA A 132 17.67 -1.43 -5.39
N VAL A 133 18.46 -1.19 -6.45
CA VAL A 133 18.46 -2.04 -7.65
C VAL A 133 18.99 -3.44 -7.34
N CYS A 134 20.07 -3.56 -6.56
CA CYS A 134 20.65 -4.84 -6.16
C CYS A 134 19.66 -5.69 -5.36
N ILE A 135 18.99 -5.11 -4.35
CA ILE A 135 18.01 -5.86 -3.55
C ILE A 135 16.77 -6.22 -4.37
N LEU A 136 16.32 -5.36 -5.28
CA LEU A 136 15.25 -5.68 -6.21
C LEU A 136 15.64 -6.83 -7.15
N ALA A 137 16.86 -6.81 -7.70
CA ALA A 137 17.37 -7.89 -8.55
C ALA A 137 17.46 -9.21 -7.78
N PHE A 138 17.93 -9.18 -6.52
CA PHE A 138 17.95 -10.34 -5.64
C PHE A 138 16.55 -10.94 -5.45
N ILE A 139 15.57 -10.11 -5.08
CA ILE A 139 14.18 -10.54 -4.87
C ILE A 139 13.55 -11.04 -6.18
N LEU A 140 13.83 -10.39 -7.30
CA LEU A 140 13.40 -10.85 -8.63
C LEU A 140 13.94 -12.25 -8.93
N ILE A 141 15.24 -12.47 -8.79
CA ILE A 141 15.88 -13.77 -9.07
C ILE A 141 15.27 -14.85 -8.19
N MET A 142 15.08 -14.58 -6.89
CA MET A 142 14.47 -15.55 -5.97
C MET A 142 13.04 -15.92 -6.41
N ASN A 143 12.23 -14.92 -6.79
CA ASN A 143 10.85 -15.15 -7.24
C ASN A 143 10.75 -15.80 -8.63
N VAL A 144 11.75 -15.62 -9.49
CA VAL A 144 11.81 -16.31 -10.80
C VAL A 144 12.20 -17.77 -10.62
N ILE A 145 13.22 -18.07 -9.80
CA ILE A 145 13.74 -19.43 -9.60
C ILE A 145 12.74 -20.32 -8.88
N ALA A 146 12.18 -19.86 -7.77
CA ALA A 146 11.11 -20.58 -7.09
C ALA A 146 10.26 -19.65 -6.21
N THR A 147 8.96 -19.62 -6.49
CA THR A 147 7.96 -18.95 -5.64
C THR A 147 7.97 -19.45 -4.19
N LYS A 148 8.46 -20.67 -3.94
CA LYS A 148 8.66 -21.21 -2.58
C LYS A 148 9.63 -20.36 -1.74
N PHE A 149 10.73 -19.87 -2.33
CA PHE A 149 11.66 -19.00 -1.61
C PHE A 149 11.02 -17.64 -1.29
N GLY A 150 10.28 -17.07 -2.25
CA GLY A 150 9.48 -15.86 -2.02
C GLY A 150 8.47 -16.04 -0.88
N GLY A 151 7.80 -17.20 -0.80
CA GLY A 151 6.90 -17.53 0.30
C GLY A 151 7.59 -17.59 1.67
N ILE A 152 8.80 -18.16 1.75
CA ILE A 152 9.56 -18.23 3.01
C ILE A 152 9.97 -16.82 3.47
N ILE A 153 10.52 -15.99 2.56
CA ILE A 153 10.88 -14.60 2.86
C ILE A 153 9.67 -13.84 3.40
N GLN A 154 8.50 -14.01 2.78
CA GLN A 154 7.27 -13.37 3.22
C GLN A 154 6.87 -13.80 4.64
N THR A 155 6.90 -15.10 4.94
CA THR A 155 6.49 -15.63 6.25
C THR A 155 7.41 -15.12 7.36
N VAL A 156 8.73 -15.22 7.17
CA VAL A 156 9.72 -14.73 8.14
C VAL A 156 9.55 -13.24 8.37
N ALA A 157 9.43 -12.48 7.27
CA ALA A 157 9.27 -11.04 7.37
C ALA A 157 7.99 -10.65 8.11
N THR A 158 6.87 -11.34 7.85
CA THR A 158 5.56 -11.05 8.48
C THR A 158 5.62 -11.14 10.01
N VAL A 159 6.29 -12.16 10.56
CA VAL A 159 6.51 -12.27 12.02
C VAL A 159 7.47 -11.17 12.50
N GLY A 160 8.55 -10.93 11.74
CA GLY A 160 9.55 -9.91 12.05
C GLY A 160 8.99 -8.47 12.06
N LYS A 161 7.97 -8.17 11.26
CA LYS A 161 7.39 -6.81 11.16
C LYS A 161 6.82 -6.27 12.47
N LEU A 162 6.26 -7.16 13.28
CA LEU A 162 5.58 -6.76 14.52
C LEU A 162 6.56 -6.45 15.64
N ILE A 163 7.77 -7.03 15.62
CA ILE A 163 8.77 -6.86 16.68
C ILE A 163 9.19 -5.38 16.82
N PRO A 164 9.62 -4.67 15.75
CA PRO A 164 9.94 -3.25 15.86
C PRO A 164 8.79 -2.39 16.36
N VAL A 165 7.57 -2.65 15.86
CA VAL A 165 6.38 -1.86 16.21
C VAL A 165 6.02 -2.05 17.68
N VAL A 166 5.91 -3.30 18.14
CA VAL A 166 5.57 -3.61 19.54
C VAL A 166 6.67 -3.14 20.48
N GLY A 167 7.94 -3.28 20.09
CA GLY A 167 9.07 -2.77 20.86
C GLY A 167 9.00 -1.26 21.06
N ILE A 168 8.94 -0.49 19.97
CA ILE A 168 8.91 0.97 20.02
C ILE A 168 7.66 1.46 20.77
N VAL A 169 6.48 0.91 20.47
CA VAL A 169 5.23 1.30 21.16
C VAL A 169 5.30 0.99 22.65
N GLY A 170 5.71 -0.22 23.02
CA GLY A 170 5.80 -0.65 24.41
C GLY A 170 6.74 0.25 25.21
N VAL A 171 8.01 0.32 24.83
CA VAL A 171 9.01 1.09 25.59
C VAL A 171 8.74 2.60 25.51
N GLY A 172 8.33 3.13 24.36
CA GLY A 172 8.07 4.55 24.21
C GLY A 172 6.86 5.05 25.00
N LEU A 173 5.79 4.26 25.13
CA LEU A 173 4.63 4.67 25.94
C LEU A 173 4.94 4.64 27.44
N PHE A 174 5.71 3.67 27.91
CA PHE A 174 6.06 3.53 29.33
C PHE A 174 7.33 4.31 29.75
N SER A 175 8.06 4.93 28.82
CA SER A 175 9.20 5.79 29.15
C SER A 175 8.75 7.11 29.79
N ASN A 176 9.58 7.69 30.66
CA ASN A 176 9.36 9.03 31.23
C ASN A 176 9.90 10.16 30.32
N LEU A 177 10.27 9.82 29.08
CA LEU A 177 10.79 10.76 28.10
C LEU A 177 9.65 11.66 27.56
N ALA A 178 9.96 12.93 27.30
CA ALA A 178 9.04 13.86 26.63
C ALA A 178 9.68 14.76 25.53
N PRO A 179 10.69 14.35 24.72
CA PRO A 179 11.30 15.21 23.72
C PRO A 179 10.41 15.20 22.48
N GLY A 180 9.90 16.35 22.07
CA GLY A 180 8.85 16.52 21.06
C GLY A 180 7.62 17.20 21.65
N PHE A 181 7.19 16.77 22.84
CA PHE A 181 6.08 17.37 23.60
C PHE A 181 6.53 18.45 24.62
N GLY A 182 7.83 18.53 24.92
CA GLY A 182 8.40 19.43 25.94
C GLY A 182 8.47 20.92 25.60
N GLY A 183 7.93 21.37 24.46
CA GLY A 183 7.87 22.79 24.09
C GLY A 183 7.09 23.01 22.78
N ILE A 184 6.38 24.14 22.66
CA ILE A 184 5.69 24.53 21.42
C ILE A 184 6.70 25.20 20.49
N GLU A 185 7.56 24.41 19.86
CA GLU A 185 8.24 24.87 18.64
C GLU A 185 7.31 24.60 17.45
N ALA A 186 6.25 25.41 17.36
CA ALA A 186 5.40 25.43 16.18
C ALA A 186 6.14 26.17 15.07
N SER A 187 6.84 25.43 14.21
CA SER A 187 7.20 25.96 12.90
C SER A 187 6.13 25.49 11.91
N ALA A 188 5.30 26.43 11.46
CA ALA A 188 4.37 26.21 10.35
C ALA A 188 5.13 26.20 9.02
N ALA A 189 6.19 25.38 8.93
CA ALA A 189 7.09 25.36 7.78
C ALA A 189 6.66 24.38 6.67
N GLY A 190 5.80 23.40 6.98
CA GLY A 190 5.32 22.44 6.00
C GLY A 190 4.09 22.89 5.21
N ALA A 191 3.69 22.07 4.24
CA ALA A 191 2.65 22.41 3.26
C ALA A 191 1.20 22.44 3.82
N GLY A 192 1.04 22.31 5.14
CA GLY A 192 -0.24 22.37 5.84
C GLY A 192 -0.84 21.00 6.20
N PHE A 193 -1.84 21.05 7.06
CA PHE A 193 -2.48 19.87 7.65
C PHE A 193 -3.04 18.88 6.63
N GLY A 194 -3.55 19.38 5.51
CA GLY A 194 -4.03 18.53 4.42
C GLY A 194 -2.99 17.58 3.87
N VAL A 195 -1.81 18.12 3.56
CA VAL A 195 -0.67 17.34 3.06
C VAL A 195 -0.13 16.41 4.16
N ALA A 196 -0.25 16.78 5.43
CA ALA A 196 0.05 15.86 6.53
C ALA A 196 -0.87 14.63 6.50
N VAL A 197 -2.19 14.82 6.37
CA VAL A 197 -3.15 13.71 6.22
C VAL A 197 -2.81 12.87 4.98
N LEU A 198 -2.47 13.49 3.84
CA LEU A 198 -2.02 12.75 2.64
C LEU A 198 -0.83 11.82 2.92
N GLY A 199 0.16 12.31 3.66
CA GLY A 199 1.35 11.54 4.02
C GLY A 199 1.03 10.27 4.82
N THR A 200 -0.05 10.28 5.61
CA THR A 200 -0.50 9.11 6.39
C THR A 200 -1.16 8.04 5.53
N LEU A 201 -1.81 8.42 4.44
CA LEU A 201 -2.61 7.50 3.62
C LEU A 201 -1.76 6.47 2.88
N TRP A 202 -0.51 6.81 2.55
CA TRP A 202 0.45 5.81 2.06
C TRP A 202 0.71 4.71 3.10
N ALA A 203 0.87 5.10 4.37
CA ALA A 203 1.12 4.12 5.42
C ALA A 203 -0.13 3.24 5.68
N TYR A 204 -1.32 3.76 5.42
CA TYR A 204 -2.59 3.03 5.53
C TYR A 204 -2.94 2.21 4.28
N ASP A 205 -2.19 2.32 3.18
CA ASP A 205 -2.46 1.58 1.95
C ASP A 205 -2.26 0.07 2.14
N GLY A 206 -2.96 -0.74 1.34
CA GLY A 206 -2.81 -2.20 1.31
C GLY A 206 -3.97 -3.00 1.91
N TRP A 207 -4.89 -2.35 2.64
CA TRP A 207 -6.06 -3.02 3.25
C TRP A 207 -6.95 -3.71 2.22
N ILE A 208 -7.05 -3.14 1.00
CA ILE A 208 -7.90 -3.66 -0.07
C ILE A 208 -7.33 -4.93 -0.71
N SER A 209 -6.04 -5.22 -0.54
CA SER A 209 -5.35 -6.32 -1.22
C SER A 209 -5.94 -7.70 -0.89
N VAL A 210 -6.51 -7.88 0.31
CA VAL A 210 -7.18 -9.13 0.71
C VAL A 210 -8.37 -9.47 -0.21
N THR A 211 -9.00 -8.46 -0.82
CA THR A 211 -10.12 -8.65 -1.76
C THR A 211 -9.70 -9.34 -3.05
N ASN A 212 -8.42 -9.27 -3.42
CA ASN A 212 -7.89 -9.98 -4.58
C ASN A 212 -7.94 -11.50 -4.38
N MET A 213 -7.87 -11.97 -3.12
CA MET A 213 -7.88 -13.38 -2.74
C MET A 213 -9.28 -13.87 -2.31
N ALA A 214 -10.35 -13.13 -2.63
CA ALA A 214 -11.71 -13.49 -2.24
C ALA A 214 -12.09 -14.93 -2.61
N GLY A 215 -11.68 -15.44 -3.78
CA GLY A 215 -11.97 -16.81 -4.22
C GLY A 215 -11.22 -17.92 -3.45
N GLU A 216 -10.17 -17.59 -2.71
CA GLU A 216 -9.41 -18.54 -1.88
C GLU A 216 -9.89 -18.58 -0.42
N ILE A 217 -10.77 -17.66 -0.02
CA ILE A 217 -11.35 -17.58 1.32
C ILE A 217 -12.55 -18.53 1.42
N LYS A 218 -12.70 -19.22 2.56
CA LYS A 218 -13.79 -20.21 2.78
C LYS A 218 -15.19 -19.60 2.65
N ASP A 219 -15.44 -18.47 3.32
CA ASP A 219 -16.70 -17.70 3.25
C ASP A 219 -16.36 -16.21 3.03
N PRO A 220 -16.04 -15.79 1.79
CA PRO A 220 -15.57 -14.43 1.52
C PRO A 220 -16.63 -13.39 1.86
N ALA A 221 -17.91 -13.69 1.63
CA ALA A 221 -19.01 -12.75 1.85
C ALA A 221 -19.14 -12.32 3.33
N LYS A 222 -18.84 -13.22 4.28
CA LYS A 222 -18.85 -12.92 5.71
C LYS A 222 -17.48 -12.61 6.28
N THR A 223 -16.42 -13.17 5.72
CA THR A 223 -15.05 -13.06 6.23
C THR A 223 -14.43 -11.73 5.83
N LEU A 224 -14.53 -11.34 4.55
CA LEU A 224 -13.90 -10.11 4.03
C LEU A 224 -14.31 -8.87 4.82
N PRO A 225 -15.61 -8.62 5.10
CA PRO A 225 -15.98 -7.43 5.86
C PRO A 225 -15.39 -7.40 7.26
N LYS A 226 -15.34 -8.54 7.93
CA LYS A 226 -14.82 -8.63 9.30
C LYS A 226 -13.31 -8.42 9.34
N VAL A 227 -12.55 -9.09 8.48
CA VAL A 227 -11.07 -8.98 8.49
C VAL A 227 -10.60 -7.61 8.04
N ILE A 228 -11.28 -6.98 7.06
CA ILE A 228 -11.00 -5.62 6.62
C ILE A 228 -11.28 -4.64 7.77
N SER A 229 -12.46 -4.72 8.39
CA SER A 229 -12.84 -3.79 9.47
C SER A 229 -11.92 -3.90 10.68
N ILE A 230 -11.70 -5.12 11.19
CA ILE A 230 -10.88 -5.37 12.37
C ILE A 230 -9.42 -5.01 12.09
N GLY A 231 -8.90 -5.40 10.91
CA GLY A 231 -7.53 -5.12 10.53
C GLY A 231 -7.25 -3.63 10.42
N VAL A 232 -8.13 -2.85 9.78
CA VAL A 232 -7.95 -1.40 9.65
C VAL A 232 -8.04 -0.71 11.01
N ILE A 233 -9.03 -1.06 11.86
CA ILE A 233 -9.15 -0.49 13.22
C ILE A 233 -7.89 -0.76 14.04
N PHE A 234 -7.39 -2.00 14.00
CA PHE A 234 -6.16 -2.38 14.70
C PHE A 234 -4.97 -1.53 14.24
N VAL A 235 -4.78 -1.37 12.92
CA VAL A 235 -3.66 -0.60 12.39
C VAL A 235 -3.76 0.89 12.73
N ILE A 236 -4.97 1.46 12.76
CA ILE A 236 -5.17 2.84 13.21
C ILE A 236 -4.64 3.03 14.63
N ALA A 237 -5.05 2.15 15.55
CA ALA A 237 -4.57 2.19 16.93
C ALA A 237 -3.04 2.06 17.00
N VAL A 238 -2.47 1.08 16.30
CA VAL A 238 -1.02 0.85 16.27
C VAL A 238 -0.27 2.07 15.75
N TYR A 239 -0.73 2.71 14.68
CA TYR A 239 -0.04 3.86 14.08
C TYR A 239 -0.10 5.11 14.95
N VAL A 240 -1.24 5.38 15.58
CA VAL A 240 -1.38 6.49 16.53
C VAL A 240 -0.43 6.26 17.72
N LEU A 241 -0.44 5.07 18.31
CA LEU A 241 0.42 4.73 19.45
C LEU A 241 1.90 4.77 19.08
N PHE A 242 2.26 4.31 17.88
CA PHE A 242 3.62 4.34 17.37
C PHE A 242 4.14 5.77 17.23
N ASN A 243 3.34 6.68 16.64
CA ASN A 243 3.74 8.08 16.51
C ASN A 243 3.86 8.77 17.87
N ILE A 244 2.97 8.48 18.83
CA ILE A 244 3.12 8.97 20.21
C ILE A 244 4.45 8.49 20.81
N ALA A 245 4.79 7.22 20.65
CA ALA A 245 6.06 6.66 21.15
C ALA A 245 7.28 7.33 20.51
N VAL A 246 7.28 7.54 19.18
CA VAL A 246 8.35 8.25 18.46
C VAL A 246 8.48 9.69 18.95
N PHE A 247 7.37 10.41 19.11
CA PHE A 247 7.36 11.81 19.56
C PHE A 247 7.61 11.97 21.06
N LYS A 248 7.61 10.86 21.82
CA LYS A 248 8.13 10.80 23.19
C LYS A 248 9.61 10.40 23.24
N ALA A 249 10.19 9.92 22.15
CA ALA A 249 11.58 9.48 22.11
C ALA A 249 12.51 10.56 21.55
N LEU A 250 12.03 11.39 20.61
CA LEU A 250 12.87 12.27 19.79
C LEU A 250 12.37 13.72 19.73
N PRO A 251 13.26 14.73 19.83
CA PRO A 251 12.89 16.13 19.61
C PRO A 251 12.32 16.40 18.22
N TYR A 252 11.47 17.44 18.10
CA TYR A 252 10.80 17.82 16.85
C TYR A 252 11.78 17.94 15.67
N GLY A 253 12.86 18.72 15.84
CA GLY A 253 13.86 18.95 14.81
C GLY A 253 14.50 17.66 14.27
N GLN A 254 14.79 16.71 15.16
CA GLN A 254 15.38 15.42 14.79
C GLN A 254 14.40 14.56 13.99
N ILE A 255 13.12 14.54 14.36
CA ILE A 255 12.09 13.76 13.66
C ILE A 255 11.90 14.26 12.22
N ILE A 256 11.86 15.58 12.01
CA ILE A 256 11.61 16.15 10.67
C ILE A 256 12.83 16.09 9.75
N SER A 257 14.05 16.13 10.30
CA SER A 257 15.29 16.03 9.52
C SER A 257 15.72 14.60 9.26
N SER A 258 15.21 13.64 10.04
CA SER A 258 15.64 12.25 9.95
C SER A 258 15.06 11.56 8.71
N PRO A 259 15.91 10.89 7.90
CA PRO A 259 15.44 10.00 6.84
C PRO A 259 14.87 8.69 7.40
N THR A 260 15.15 8.35 8.66
CA THR A 260 14.75 7.09 9.31
C THR A 260 14.18 7.30 10.72
N PRO A 261 13.10 8.07 10.92
CA PRO A 261 12.60 8.41 12.25
C PRO A 261 12.34 7.20 13.17
N GLY A 262 11.89 6.08 12.59
CA GLY A 262 11.70 4.83 13.34
C GLY A 262 13.00 4.19 13.88
N ALA A 263 14.11 4.31 13.15
CA ALA A 263 15.41 3.80 13.59
C ALA A 263 15.99 4.68 14.70
N ASP A 264 15.94 6.00 14.51
CA ASP A 264 16.39 6.98 15.49
C ASP A 264 15.61 6.84 16.81
N ALA A 265 14.29 6.62 16.74
CA ALA A 265 13.47 6.40 17.92
C ALA A 265 13.86 5.10 18.63
N ALA A 266 14.21 4.06 17.88
CA ALA A 266 14.70 2.83 18.46
C ALA A 266 16.05 3.01 19.18
N GLU A 267 16.97 3.77 18.60
CA GLU A 267 18.25 4.10 19.24
C GLU A 267 18.04 4.91 20.53
N ALA A 268 17.15 5.90 20.51
CA ALA A 268 16.82 6.70 21.69
C ALA A 268 16.15 5.88 22.81
N LEU A 269 15.34 4.88 22.47
CA LEU A 269 14.60 4.05 23.44
C LEU A 269 15.41 2.87 23.97
N PHE A 270 16.30 2.29 23.17
CA PHE A 270 16.98 1.02 23.48
C PHE A 270 18.51 1.12 23.49
N GLY A 271 19.07 2.31 23.23
CA GLY A 271 20.51 2.51 23.04
C GLY A 271 21.03 1.88 21.73
N ASN A 272 22.32 2.05 21.44
CA ASN A 272 22.91 1.66 20.14
C ASN A 272 22.68 0.20 19.77
N GLY A 273 22.85 -0.73 20.73
CA GLY A 273 22.71 -2.17 20.48
C GLY A 273 21.25 -2.59 20.23
N GLY A 274 20.31 -2.09 21.03
CA GLY A 274 18.90 -2.38 20.84
C GLY A 274 18.30 -1.65 19.63
N GLY A 275 18.73 -0.40 19.39
CA GLY A 275 18.40 0.37 18.19
C GLY A 275 18.83 -0.36 16.92
N ALA A 276 20.06 -0.88 16.88
CA ALA A 276 20.53 -1.71 15.77
C ALA A 276 19.66 -2.96 15.56
N PHE A 277 19.30 -3.68 16.62
CA PHE A 277 18.43 -4.85 16.51
C PHE A 277 17.04 -4.51 15.95
N ILE A 278 16.42 -3.44 16.45
CA ILE A 278 15.11 -2.98 15.99
C ILE A 278 15.19 -2.50 14.53
N THR A 279 16.22 -1.74 14.16
CA THR A 279 16.44 -1.28 12.79
C THR A 279 16.65 -2.45 11.82
N ALA A 280 17.37 -3.49 12.23
CA ALA A 280 17.45 -4.72 11.44
C ALA A 280 16.07 -5.37 11.23
N GLY A 281 15.22 -5.37 12.26
CA GLY A 281 13.82 -5.80 12.15
C GLY A 281 12.99 -4.93 11.18
N ILE A 282 13.22 -3.61 11.17
CA ILE A 282 12.59 -2.69 10.19
C ILE A 282 13.04 -3.05 8.77
N ILE A 283 14.34 -3.28 8.54
CA ILE A 283 14.88 -3.69 7.24
C ILE A 283 14.23 -5.00 6.76
N VAL A 284 14.11 -6.00 7.64
CA VAL A 284 13.41 -7.27 7.35
C VAL A 284 11.94 -7.02 7.01
N SER A 285 11.27 -6.09 7.69
CA SER A 285 9.89 -5.70 7.41
C SER A 285 9.75 -5.09 6.01
N VAL A 286 10.63 -4.17 5.65
CA VAL A 286 10.64 -3.54 4.32
C VAL A 286 10.95 -4.56 3.23
N LEU A 287 11.90 -5.47 3.46
CA LEU A 287 12.23 -6.56 2.53
C LEU A 287 11.03 -7.49 2.29
N GLY A 288 10.30 -7.83 3.35
CA GLY A 288 9.07 -8.61 3.25
C GLY A 288 8.00 -7.90 2.45
N ALA A 289 7.79 -6.61 2.70
CA ALA A 289 6.85 -5.81 1.91
C ALA A 289 7.26 -5.79 0.42
N LEU A 290 8.55 -5.54 0.12
CA LEU A 290 9.07 -5.55 -1.25
C LEU A 290 8.78 -6.87 -1.97
N ASN A 291 9.08 -7.99 -1.31
CA ASN A 291 8.81 -9.33 -1.85
C ASN A 291 7.32 -9.57 -2.08
N GLY A 292 6.46 -9.27 -1.10
CA GLY A 292 5.01 -9.43 -1.21
C GLY A 292 4.40 -8.59 -2.34
N TYR A 293 4.86 -7.35 -2.50
CA TYR A 293 4.45 -6.49 -3.61
C TYR A 293 4.91 -7.05 -4.95
N LEU A 294 6.16 -7.50 -5.09
CA LEU A 294 6.64 -8.06 -6.36
C LEU A 294 5.89 -9.35 -6.76
N MET A 295 5.59 -10.22 -5.80
CA MET A 295 4.79 -11.43 -6.03
C MET A 295 3.38 -11.13 -6.51
N THR A 296 2.77 -10.05 -5.99
CA THR A 296 1.42 -9.62 -6.36
C THR A 296 1.44 -8.85 -7.69
N ALA A 297 2.46 -8.03 -7.91
CA ALA A 297 2.66 -7.20 -9.08
C ALA A 297 2.66 -7.99 -10.38
N ALA A 298 3.24 -9.19 -10.40
CA ALA A 298 3.29 -10.04 -11.59
C ALA A 298 1.90 -10.56 -12.02
N ARG A 299 0.94 -10.67 -11.08
CA ARG A 299 -0.38 -11.25 -11.35
C ARG A 299 -1.24 -10.37 -12.26
N VAL A 300 -1.14 -9.05 -12.14
CA VAL A 300 -1.97 -8.12 -12.94
C VAL A 300 -1.56 -8.11 -14.42
N PRO A 301 -0.29 -7.88 -14.81
CA PRO A 301 0.14 -7.98 -16.21
C PRO A 301 -0.08 -9.38 -16.80
N GLN A 302 0.07 -10.44 -16.00
CA GLN A 302 -0.22 -11.81 -16.44
C GLN A 302 -1.70 -11.99 -16.77
N ALA A 303 -2.62 -11.60 -15.88
CA ALA A 303 -4.06 -11.67 -16.09
C ALA A 303 -4.51 -10.79 -17.28
N MET A 304 -3.93 -9.59 -17.42
CA MET A 304 -4.15 -8.77 -18.61
C MET A 304 -3.61 -9.45 -19.88
N GLY A 305 -2.49 -10.18 -19.80
CA GLY A 305 -1.95 -10.98 -20.90
C GLY A 305 -2.88 -12.14 -21.31
N GLU A 306 -3.44 -12.86 -20.35
CA GLU A 306 -4.43 -13.93 -20.58
C GLU A 306 -5.68 -13.37 -21.27
N ASN A 307 -6.12 -12.18 -20.87
CA ASN A 307 -7.28 -11.50 -21.45
C ASN A 307 -6.97 -10.72 -22.76
N ASN A 308 -5.73 -10.75 -23.25
CA ASN A 308 -5.25 -9.96 -24.40
C ASN A 308 -5.52 -8.44 -24.26
N GLN A 309 -5.39 -7.94 -23.04
CA GLN A 309 -5.62 -6.55 -22.64
C GLN A 309 -4.33 -5.73 -22.56
N ILE A 310 -3.16 -6.35 -22.69
CA ILE A 310 -1.86 -5.65 -22.65
C ILE A 310 -1.06 -5.95 -23.92
N PRO A 311 -0.26 -4.99 -24.43
CA PRO A 311 0.70 -5.27 -25.50
C PRO A 311 1.62 -6.43 -25.12
N PHE A 312 2.08 -7.20 -26.11
CA PHE A 312 2.89 -8.39 -25.89
C PHE A 312 2.21 -9.43 -24.97
N SER A 313 0.88 -9.52 -25.00
CA SER A 313 0.07 -10.43 -24.19
C SER A 313 0.58 -11.86 -24.17
N ARG A 314 1.07 -12.37 -25.32
CA ARG A 314 1.66 -13.72 -25.44
C ARG A 314 2.90 -13.92 -24.58
N VAL A 315 3.72 -12.88 -24.41
CA VAL A 315 4.94 -12.90 -23.60
C VAL A 315 4.59 -12.77 -22.13
N LEU A 316 3.71 -11.82 -21.78
CA LEU A 316 3.34 -11.54 -20.39
C LEU A 316 2.47 -12.63 -19.76
N ARG A 317 1.69 -13.37 -20.56
CA ARG A 317 0.91 -14.52 -20.07
C ARG A 317 1.76 -15.80 -19.89
N SER A 318 2.99 -15.83 -20.40
CA SER A 318 3.76 -17.08 -20.42
C SER A 318 4.27 -17.44 -19.03
N ILE A 319 4.21 -18.72 -18.70
CA ILE A 319 4.79 -19.29 -17.48
C ILE A 319 6.11 -19.96 -17.85
N HIS A 320 7.16 -19.71 -17.07
CA HIS A 320 8.47 -20.28 -17.31
C HIS A 320 8.41 -21.82 -17.21
N PRO A 321 8.84 -22.58 -18.23
CA PRO A 321 8.63 -24.02 -18.29
C PRO A 321 9.33 -24.80 -17.16
N LYS A 322 10.55 -24.41 -16.79
CA LYS A 322 11.32 -25.04 -15.70
C LYS A 322 10.84 -24.63 -14.30
N PHE A 323 10.67 -23.34 -14.04
CA PHE A 323 10.40 -22.81 -12.71
C PHE A 323 8.91 -22.67 -12.37
N GLN A 324 8.02 -22.77 -13.36
CA GLN A 324 6.58 -22.60 -13.21
C GLN A 324 6.19 -21.24 -12.60
N THR A 325 6.94 -20.19 -12.95
CA THR A 325 6.76 -18.82 -12.46
C THR A 325 6.44 -17.85 -13.62
N PRO A 326 5.71 -16.75 -13.39
CA PRO A 326 5.44 -15.73 -14.41
C PRO A 326 6.65 -14.81 -14.61
N ALA A 327 7.78 -15.38 -15.02
CA ALA A 327 9.08 -14.70 -15.08
C ALA A 327 9.05 -13.42 -15.92
N ASN A 328 8.38 -13.43 -17.08
CA ASN A 328 8.28 -12.26 -17.95
C ASN A 328 7.50 -11.11 -17.32
N ALA A 329 6.43 -11.41 -16.58
CA ALA A 329 5.66 -10.40 -15.87
C ALA A 329 6.47 -9.81 -14.69
N LEU A 330 7.20 -10.66 -13.95
CA LEU A 330 8.13 -10.21 -12.91
C LEU A 330 9.23 -9.30 -13.46
N ILE A 331 9.86 -9.69 -14.58
CA ILE A 331 10.89 -8.87 -15.24
C ILE A 331 10.31 -7.54 -15.71
N PHE A 332 9.14 -7.54 -16.35
CA PHE A 332 8.46 -6.32 -16.79
C PHE A 332 8.22 -5.34 -15.63
N GLN A 333 7.71 -5.85 -14.51
CA GLN A 333 7.50 -5.04 -13.30
C GLN A 333 8.81 -4.50 -12.72
N SER A 334 9.85 -5.35 -12.63
CA SER A 334 11.15 -4.94 -12.11
C SER A 334 11.85 -3.92 -13.00
N VAL A 335 11.74 -4.02 -14.33
CA VAL A 335 12.32 -3.02 -15.25
C VAL A 335 11.68 -1.64 -15.03
N LEU A 336 10.35 -1.58 -14.93
CA LEU A 336 9.65 -0.34 -14.62
C LEU A 336 10.03 0.19 -13.23
N ALA A 337 10.15 -0.69 -12.24
CA ALA A 337 10.59 -0.31 -10.90
C ALA A 337 12.01 0.28 -10.91
N VAL A 338 12.95 -0.28 -11.69
CA VAL A 338 14.30 0.29 -11.85
C VAL A 338 14.25 1.69 -12.46
N ILE A 339 13.44 1.91 -13.50
CA ILE A 339 13.23 3.25 -14.06
C ILE A 339 12.74 4.21 -12.97
N TYR A 340 11.78 3.77 -12.15
CA TYR A 340 11.26 4.58 -11.06
C TYR A 340 12.31 4.90 -9.99
N ILE A 341 13.15 3.93 -9.60
CA ILE A 341 14.26 4.13 -8.66
C ILE A 341 15.20 5.27 -9.13
N PHE A 342 15.49 5.33 -10.43
CA PHE A 342 16.34 6.39 -10.96
C PHE A 342 15.61 7.72 -11.13
N SER A 343 14.31 7.70 -11.45
CA SER A 343 13.50 8.89 -11.76
C SER A 343 13.16 9.77 -10.56
N GLY A 344 13.14 9.23 -9.33
CA GLY A 344 12.59 9.96 -8.19
C GLY A 344 13.09 9.49 -6.82
N THR A 345 12.66 10.20 -5.79
CA THR A 345 12.83 9.81 -4.38
C THR A 345 11.63 8.98 -3.92
N PHE A 346 11.76 8.33 -2.76
CA PHE A 346 10.65 7.59 -2.13
C PHE A 346 9.36 8.42 -2.12
N ASN A 347 9.42 9.65 -1.60
CA ASN A 347 8.23 10.50 -1.47
C ASN A 347 7.60 10.84 -2.82
N THR A 348 8.39 11.29 -3.80
CA THR A 348 7.88 11.62 -5.13
C THR A 348 7.15 10.44 -5.78
N LEU A 349 7.71 9.24 -5.66
CA LEU A 349 7.08 8.02 -6.18
C LEU A 349 5.78 7.72 -5.43
N THR A 350 5.80 7.74 -4.10
CA THR A 350 4.60 7.48 -3.31
C THR A 350 3.48 8.48 -3.59
N ASP A 351 3.82 9.75 -3.80
CA ASP A 351 2.83 10.81 -3.99
C ASP A 351 2.15 10.71 -5.35
N LEU A 352 2.90 10.39 -6.41
CA LEU A 352 2.36 10.12 -7.74
C LEU A 352 1.45 8.87 -7.76
N LEU A 353 1.83 7.83 -7.01
CA LEU A 353 1.04 6.62 -6.88
C LEU A 353 -0.29 6.84 -6.19
N VAL A 354 -0.23 7.55 -5.06
CA VAL A 354 -1.40 7.88 -4.24
C VAL A 354 -2.42 8.60 -5.13
N PHE A 355 -2.00 9.60 -5.90
CA PHE A 355 -2.95 10.32 -6.74
C PHE A 355 -3.75 9.43 -7.69
N VAL A 356 -3.07 8.62 -8.52
CA VAL A 356 -3.75 7.83 -9.56
C VAL A 356 -4.59 6.71 -8.94
N LEU A 357 -4.07 6.01 -7.92
CA LEU A 357 -4.83 4.97 -7.22
C LEU A 357 -6.07 5.53 -6.55
N TRP A 358 -5.97 6.73 -5.96
CA TRP A 358 -7.09 7.33 -5.25
C TRP A 358 -8.23 7.76 -6.17
N ILE A 359 -8.00 7.97 -7.47
CA ILE A 359 -9.09 8.10 -8.46
C ILE A 359 -9.96 6.83 -8.42
N PHE A 360 -9.34 5.67 -8.61
CA PHE A 360 -10.03 4.39 -8.66
C PHE A 360 -10.56 3.95 -7.30
N PHE A 361 -9.87 4.27 -6.19
CA PHE A 361 -10.35 3.97 -4.85
C PHE A 361 -11.59 4.80 -4.52
N THR A 362 -11.59 6.09 -4.86
CA THR A 362 -12.76 6.96 -4.67
C THR A 362 -13.94 6.45 -5.49
N MET A 363 -13.71 6.02 -6.74
CA MET A 363 -14.74 5.32 -7.53
C MET A 363 -15.18 4.01 -6.87
N GLY A 364 -14.26 3.24 -6.30
CA GLY A 364 -14.56 2.03 -5.55
C GLY A 364 -15.51 2.29 -4.38
N VAL A 365 -15.19 3.28 -3.54
CA VAL A 365 -16.01 3.68 -2.40
C VAL A 365 -17.37 4.22 -2.86
N PHE A 366 -17.39 5.09 -3.87
CA PHE A 366 -18.64 5.59 -4.47
C PHE A 366 -19.48 4.45 -5.08
N GLY A 367 -18.83 3.36 -5.47
CA GLY A 367 -19.46 2.14 -5.98
C GLY A 367 -20.51 1.56 -5.04
N VAL A 368 -20.46 1.81 -3.72
CA VAL A 368 -21.51 1.37 -2.78
C VAL A 368 -22.87 1.98 -3.11
N PHE A 369 -22.91 3.25 -3.54
CA PHE A 369 -24.17 3.91 -3.91
C PHE A 369 -24.77 3.26 -5.17
N ILE A 370 -23.91 2.93 -6.14
CA ILE A 370 -24.31 2.23 -7.37
C ILE A 370 -24.74 0.80 -7.05
N LEU A 371 -24.00 0.11 -6.19
CA LEU A 371 -24.28 -1.26 -5.76
C LEU A 371 -25.68 -1.33 -5.15
N ARG A 372 -26.04 -0.42 -4.25
CA ARG A 372 -27.36 -0.43 -3.60
C ARG A 372 -28.52 -0.21 -4.57
N HIS A 373 -28.28 0.48 -5.68
CA HIS A 373 -29.27 0.63 -6.74
C HIS A 373 -29.36 -0.62 -7.64
N LYS A 374 -28.22 -1.23 -7.98
CA LYS A 374 -28.15 -2.41 -8.87
C LYS A 374 -28.50 -3.73 -8.18
N MET A 375 -28.12 -3.87 -6.91
CA MET A 375 -28.21 -5.10 -6.12
C MET A 375 -28.81 -4.76 -4.75
N PRO A 376 -30.15 -4.85 -4.60
CA PRO A 376 -30.82 -4.52 -3.35
C PRO A 376 -30.28 -5.36 -2.18
N PRO A 377 -30.15 -4.78 -0.98
CA PRO A 377 -29.54 -5.48 0.15
C PRO A 377 -30.37 -6.69 0.61
N GLU A 378 -29.84 -7.90 0.43
CA GLU A 378 -30.45 -9.13 0.98
C GLU A 378 -30.32 -9.20 2.51
N LYS A 379 -31.23 -9.93 3.18
CA LYS A 379 -31.15 -10.19 4.63
C LYS A 379 -29.90 -11.03 4.94
N GLY A 380 -29.13 -10.62 5.94
CA GLY A 380 -27.96 -11.36 6.43
C GLY A 380 -26.63 -11.07 5.72
N ARG A 381 -26.62 -10.26 4.65
CA ARG A 381 -25.38 -9.74 4.05
C ARG A 381 -24.86 -8.54 4.83
N TYR A 382 -23.54 -8.38 4.87
CA TYR A 382 -22.90 -7.22 5.50
C TYR A 382 -23.36 -5.93 4.84
N ARG A 383 -23.53 -4.88 5.66
CA ARG A 383 -23.87 -3.52 5.23
C ARG A 383 -22.94 -2.55 5.92
N VAL A 384 -22.49 -1.55 5.19
CA VAL A 384 -21.69 -0.46 5.74
C VAL A 384 -22.49 0.21 6.86
N PRO A 385 -21.92 0.34 8.07
CA PRO A 385 -22.59 0.99 9.19
C PRO A 385 -22.77 2.48 8.92
N LEU A 386 -23.80 3.09 9.53
CA LEU A 386 -24.09 4.54 9.43
C LEU A 386 -24.25 5.03 7.99
N TYR A 387 -24.79 4.20 7.09
CA TYR A 387 -25.10 4.64 5.73
C TYR A 387 -26.13 5.79 5.74
N PRO A 388 -25.96 6.86 4.94
CA PRO A 388 -24.92 7.07 3.92
C PRO A 388 -23.66 7.80 4.42
N VAL A 389 -23.58 8.16 5.69
CA VAL A 389 -22.50 8.98 6.27
C VAL A 389 -21.13 8.33 6.07
N THR A 390 -20.99 7.04 6.36
CA THR A 390 -19.69 6.35 6.24
C THR A 390 -19.14 6.38 4.80
N PRO A 391 -19.89 5.98 3.75
CA PRO A 391 -19.40 6.15 2.38
C PRO A 391 -19.18 7.61 1.98
N ILE A 392 -20.00 8.56 2.45
CA ILE A 392 -19.80 9.99 2.17
C ILE A 392 -18.46 10.46 2.72
N ILE A 393 -18.08 10.07 3.94
CA ILE A 393 -16.77 10.41 4.52
C ILE A 393 -15.64 9.83 3.67
N GLY A 394 -15.75 8.57 3.24
CA GLY A 394 -14.75 7.94 2.38
C GLY A 394 -14.60 8.64 1.03
N VAL A 395 -15.72 8.98 0.37
CA VAL A 395 -15.73 9.71 -0.91
C VAL A 395 -15.22 11.12 -0.74
N ALA A 396 -15.64 11.85 0.29
CA ALA A 396 -15.20 13.20 0.58
C ALA A 396 -13.69 13.25 0.87
N GLY A 397 -13.17 12.28 1.65
CA GLY A 397 -11.74 12.12 1.86
C GLY A 397 -11.00 11.85 0.55
N GLY A 398 -11.51 10.93 -0.28
CA GLY A 398 -10.99 10.65 -1.62
C GLY A 398 -10.92 11.88 -2.53
N ILE A 399 -12.02 12.64 -2.62
CA ILE A 399 -12.09 13.88 -3.40
C ILE A 399 -11.13 14.93 -2.86
N TYR A 400 -11.07 15.08 -1.53
CA TYR A 400 -10.14 16.00 -0.88
C TYR A 400 -8.69 15.69 -1.25
N ILE A 401 -8.32 14.41 -1.25
CA ILE A 401 -6.96 13.98 -1.63
C ILE A 401 -6.66 14.36 -3.07
N LEU A 402 -7.57 14.02 -3.99
CA LEU A 402 -7.41 14.34 -5.40
C LEU A 402 -7.29 15.85 -5.64
N ALA A 403 -8.16 16.64 -5.02
CA ALA A 403 -8.15 18.09 -5.12
C ALA A 403 -6.85 18.68 -4.53
N SER A 404 -6.46 18.24 -3.34
CA SER A 404 -5.24 18.72 -2.68
C SER A 404 -4.00 18.39 -3.49
N THR A 405 -3.89 17.20 -4.08
CA THR A 405 -2.73 16.84 -4.91
C THR A 405 -2.70 17.63 -6.21
N ILE A 406 -3.86 17.87 -6.84
CA ILE A 406 -3.93 18.72 -8.06
C ILE A 406 -3.48 20.15 -7.76
N ILE A 407 -3.86 20.70 -6.60
CA ILE A 407 -3.47 22.07 -6.20
C ILE A 407 -1.97 22.12 -5.87
N SER A 408 -1.47 21.15 -5.10
CA SER A 408 -0.09 21.14 -4.63
C SER A 408 0.92 20.77 -5.71
N ASP A 409 0.57 19.87 -6.64
CA ASP A 409 1.44 19.42 -7.73
C ASP A 409 0.63 19.15 -9.02
N PRO A 410 0.25 20.22 -9.74
CA PRO A 410 -0.59 20.11 -10.94
C PRO A 410 0.06 19.29 -12.04
N LEU A 411 1.38 19.44 -12.23
CA LEU A 411 2.10 18.80 -13.33
C LEU A 411 2.14 17.28 -13.15
N ARG A 412 2.48 16.78 -11.96
CA ARG A 412 2.49 15.33 -11.70
C ARG A 412 1.09 14.73 -11.75
N SER A 413 0.08 15.48 -11.30
CA SER A 413 -1.32 15.07 -11.40
C SER A 413 -1.75 14.90 -12.87
N LEU A 414 -1.41 15.86 -13.73
CA LEU A 414 -1.68 15.79 -15.18
C LEU A 414 -0.95 14.63 -15.84
N VAL A 415 0.31 14.38 -15.48
CA VAL A 415 1.07 13.22 -15.98
C VAL A 415 0.38 11.91 -15.58
N GLY A 416 -0.07 11.78 -14.32
CA GLY A 416 -0.81 10.61 -13.83
C GLY A 416 -2.12 10.36 -14.59
N ILE A 417 -2.90 11.42 -14.85
CA ILE A 417 -4.11 11.35 -15.69
C ILE A 417 -3.74 10.95 -17.12
N GLY A 418 -2.72 11.57 -17.70
CA GLY A 418 -2.26 11.29 -19.05
C GLY A 418 -1.87 9.83 -19.24
N ILE A 419 -1.08 9.24 -18.32
CA ILE A 419 -0.69 7.82 -18.39
C ILE A 419 -1.92 6.92 -18.20
N THR A 420 -2.86 7.29 -17.33
CA THR A 420 -4.12 6.55 -17.15
C THR A 420 -4.92 6.51 -18.45
N LEU A 421 -5.16 7.69 -19.06
CA LEU A 421 -5.91 7.81 -20.30
C LEU A 421 -5.18 7.20 -21.51
N ALA A 422 -3.85 7.14 -21.49
CA ALA A 422 -3.07 6.42 -22.50
C ALA A 422 -3.39 4.91 -22.56
N GLY A 423 -4.00 4.35 -21.51
CA GLY A 423 -4.59 3.02 -21.54
C GLY A 423 -5.79 2.88 -22.48
N LEU A 424 -6.57 3.95 -22.74
CA LEU A 424 -7.76 3.88 -23.59
C LEU A 424 -7.44 3.53 -25.06
N PRO A 425 -6.48 4.20 -25.74
CA PRO A 425 -6.06 3.78 -27.07
C PRO A 425 -5.64 2.31 -27.13
N VAL A 426 -4.85 1.87 -26.14
CA VAL A 426 -4.37 0.48 -26.06
C VAL A 426 -5.55 -0.49 -25.90
N TYR A 427 -6.51 -0.17 -25.02
CA TYR A 427 -7.72 -0.95 -24.82
C TYR A 427 -8.50 -1.13 -26.13
N TYR A 428 -8.80 -0.02 -26.83
CA TYR A 428 -9.63 -0.06 -28.03
C TYR A 428 -8.93 -0.72 -29.23
N VAL A 429 -7.62 -0.56 -29.39
CA VAL A 429 -6.85 -1.25 -30.43
C VAL A 429 -6.85 -2.76 -30.18
N LEU A 430 -6.66 -3.19 -28.93
CA LEU A 430 -6.63 -4.61 -28.58
C LEU A 430 -8.03 -5.24 -28.60
N SER A 431 -9.08 -4.50 -28.20
CA SER A 431 -10.46 -4.98 -28.24
C SER A 431 -10.96 -5.15 -29.67
N ARG A 432 -10.51 -4.32 -30.62
CA ARG A 432 -10.84 -4.44 -32.04
C ARG A 432 -10.19 -5.66 -32.70
N LYS A 433 -9.00 -6.07 -32.27
CA LYS A 433 -8.35 -7.32 -32.75
C LYS A 433 -9.01 -8.61 -32.25
N LYS A 434 -9.97 -8.51 -31.33
CA LYS A 434 -10.74 -9.62 -30.74
C LYS A 434 -12.06 -9.88 -31.48
N ARG A 435 -12.56 -8.90 -32.24
CA ARG A 435 -13.65 -9.06 -33.22
C ARG A 435 -13.04 -9.46 -34.54
#